data_AF-A0AAI9Y2C1-F1
#
_entry.id   AF-A0AAI9Y2C1-F1
#
_cell.length_a   1.000
_cell.length_b   1.000
_cell.length_c   1.000
_cell.angle_alpha   90.00
_cell.angle_beta   90.00
_cell.angle_gamma   90.00
#
_symmetry.space_group_name_H-M   'P 1'
#
loop_
_entity.id
_entity.type
_entity.pdbx_description
1 polymer ?
#
loop_
_entity_poly.entity_id
_entity_poly.type
_entity_poly.pdbx_seq_one_letter_code
_entity_poly.pdbx_strand_id
1 'polypeptide(L)'
;MLELAVMLLELHSGIPIETLTKDEELGRDGARNEFTNFLTASRVLRQQVDDGQISFGFMTAIQHCLNCWNDPCPSFDGDSDFVQSIQEHVLAPLEGEMMRFMYG
;
A
#
# COMPACT_ATOMS: atom_id res chain seq x y z
N MET A 1 6.27 -6.88 -1.05
CA MET A 1 5.84 -5.54 -0.58
C MET A 1 4.60 -5.03 -1.32
N LEU A 2 4.53 -5.11 -2.66
CA LEU A 2 3.35 -4.69 -3.42
C LEU A 2 2.04 -5.37 -2.95
N GLU A 3 2.03 -6.69 -2.83
CA GLU A 3 0.83 -7.43 -2.37
C GLU A 3 0.34 -6.98 -0.98
N LEU A 4 1.26 -6.57 -0.09
CA LEU A 4 0.89 -5.99 1.20
C LEU A 4 0.26 -4.61 1.03
N ALA A 5 0.81 -3.76 0.16
CA ALA A 5 0.23 -2.45 -0.14
C ALA A 5 -1.21 -2.59 -0.69
N VAL A 6 -1.40 -3.52 -1.63
CA VAL A 6 -2.71 -3.85 -2.21
C VAL A 6 -3.68 -4.30 -1.12
N MET A 7 -3.30 -5.31 -0.33
CA MET A 7 -4.13 -5.82 0.75
C MET A 7 -4.52 -4.73 1.76
N LEU A 8 -3.60 -3.87 2.17
CA LEU A 8 -3.89 -2.77 3.09
C LEU A 8 -4.86 -1.75 2.49
N LEU A 9 -4.72 -1.45 1.20
CA LEU A 9 -5.63 -0.56 0.48
C LEU A 9 -7.03 -1.17 0.35
N GLU A 10 -7.13 -2.46 0.07
CA GLU A 10 -8.40 -3.19 -0.01
C GLU A 10 -9.07 -3.30 1.37
N LEU A 11 -8.31 -3.54 2.43
CA LEU A 11 -8.81 -3.55 3.80
C LEU A 11 -9.37 -2.19 4.21
N HIS A 12 -8.67 -1.11 3.84
CA HIS A 12 -9.10 0.25 4.14
C HIS A 12 -10.34 0.67 3.32
N SER A 13 -10.36 0.37 2.02
CA SER A 13 -11.43 0.80 1.12
C SER A 13 -12.64 -0.15 1.07
N GLY A 14 -12.47 -1.41 1.47
CA GLY A 14 -13.46 -2.46 1.30
C GLY A 14 -13.71 -2.86 -0.17
N ILE A 15 -12.86 -2.42 -1.10
CA ILE A 15 -13.03 -2.63 -2.54
C ILE A 15 -11.80 -3.36 -3.10
N PRO A 16 -11.96 -4.49 -3.82
CA PRO A 16 -10.85 -5.18 -4.47
C PRO A 16 -10.17 -4.29 -5.52
N ILE A 17 -8.84 -4.38 -5.61
CA ILE A 17 -8.05 -3.54 -6.52
C ILE A 17 -8.47 -3.73 -7.99
N GLU A 18 -8.90 -4.94 -8.35
CA GLU A 18 -9.39 -5.28 -9.68
C GLU A 18 -10.60 -4.45 -10.13
N THR A 19 -11.42 -4.01 -9.16
CA THR A 19 -12.61 -3.19 -9.43
C THR A 19 -12.23 -1.74 -9.66
N LEU A 20 -11.05 -1.33 -9.19
CA LEU A 20 -10.55 0.04 -9.27
C LEU A 20 -9.62 0.26 -10.47
N THR A 21 -9.07 -0.81 -11.04
CA THR A 21 -8.17 -0.76 -12.20
C THR A 21 -8.87 -0.18 -13.43
N LYS A 22 -8.22 0.78 -14.07
CA LYS A 22 -8.64 1.39 -15.34
C LYS A 22 -8.01 0.69 -16.53
N ASP A 23 -8.66 0.77 -17.68
CA ASP A 23 -8.15 0.19 -18.94
C ASP A 23 -6.78 0.73 -19.33
N GLU A 24 -6.50 1.99 -18.98
CA GLU A 24 -5.22 2.68 -19.21
C GLU A 24 -4.04 2.07 -18.41
N GLU A 25 -4.34 1.31 -17.36
CA GLU A 25 -3.37 0.68 -16.45
C GLU A 25 -3.07 -0.78 -16.84
N LEU A 26 -3.84 -1.33 -17.79
CA LEU A 26 -3.65 -2.69 -18.28
C LEU A 26 -2.41 -2.79 -19.17
N GLY A 27 -1.82 -3.99 -19.21
CA GLY A 27 -0.77 -4.32 -20.16
C GLY A 27 -1.24 -4.18 -21.63
N ARG A 28 -0.29 -4.20 -22.58
CA ARG A 28 -0.61 -4.16 -24.02
C ARG A 28 -1.48 -5.32 -24.50
N ASP A 29 -1.49 -6.41 -23.74
CA ASP A 29 -2.31 -7.60 -23.92
C ASP A 29 -3.67 -7.51 -23.24
N GLY A 30 -3.97 -6.40 -22.54
CA GLY A 30 -5.16 -6.23 -21.72
C GLY A 30 -5.12 -7.05 -20.43
N ALA A 31 -4.00 -7.71 -20.12
CA ALA A 31 -3.87 -8.53 -18.92
C ALA A 31 -3.42 -7.69 -17.72
N ARG A 32 -3.86 -8.12 -16.54
CA ARG A 32 -3.38 -7.58 -15.27
C ARG A 32 -2.10 -8.28 -14.86
N ASN A 33 -1.15 -7.50 -14.38
CA ASN A 33 0.10 -7.99 -13.81
C ASN A 33 0.47 -7.14 -12.58
N GLU A 34 1.61 -7.44 -11.94
CA GLU A 34 2.09 -6.70 -10.78
C GLU A 34 2.24 -5.20 -11.07
N PHE A 35 2.68 -4.82 -12.27
CA PHE A 35 2.81 -3.41 -12.63
C PHE A 35 1.45 -2.71 -12.75
N THR A 36 0.42 -3.40 -13.27
CA THR A 36 -0.97 -2.89 -13.23
C THR A 36 -1.41 -2.65 -11.79
N ASN A 37 -1.20 -3.60 -10.88
CA ASN A 37 -1.56 -3.44 -9.47
C ASN A 37 -0.81 -2.27 -8.82
N PHE A 38 0.47 -2.10 -9.14
CA PHE A 38 1.27 -0.98 -8.66
C PHE A 38 0.71 0.38 -9.13
N LEU A 39 0.37 0.52 -10.41
CA LEU A 39 -0.23 1.74 -10.95
C LEU A 39 -1.58 2.04 -10.30
N THR A 40 -2.48 1.04 -10.25
CA THR A 40 -3.80 1.18 -9.64
C THR A 40 -3.68 1.58 -8.17
N ALA A 41 -2.87 0.87 -7.38
CA ALA A 41 -2.68 1.15 -5.96
C ALA A 41 -2.11 2.56 -5.74
N SER A 42 -1.10 2.97 -6.52
CA SER A 42 -0.49 4.30 -6.43
C SER A 42 -1.50 5.41 -6.73
N ARG A 43 -2.30 5.24 -7.78
CA ARG A 43 -3.35 6.21 -8.15
C ARG A 43 -4.44 6.29 -7.09
N VAL A 44 -4.95 5.14 -6.64
CA VAL A 44 -6.05 5.09 -5.67
C VAL A 44 -5.60 5.66 -4.33
N LEU A 45 -4.38 5.32 -3.86
CA LEU A 45 -3.82 5.91 -2.66
C LEU A 45 -3.77 7.43 -2.77
N ARG A 46 -3.22 7.97 -3.87
CA ARG A 46 -3.16 9.41 -4.11
C ARG A 46 -4.54 10.05 -4.07
N GLN A 47 -5.52 9.43 -4.73
CA GLN A 47 -6.89 9.91 -4.74
C GLN A 47 -7.49 9.94 -3.32
N GLN A 48 -7.31 8.89 -2.52
CA GLN A 48 -7.82 8.86 -1.15
C GLN A 48 -7.14 9.90 -0.25
N VAL A 49 -5.86 10.20 -0.47
CA VAL A 49 -5.14 11.30 0.21
C VAL A 49 -5.73 12.65 -0.20
N ASP A 50 -5.88 12.90 -1.50
CA ASP A 50 -6.41 14.16 -2.02
C ASP A 50 -7.87 14.39 -1.55
N ASP A 51 -8.67 13.33 -1.45
CA ASP A 51 -10.07 13.35 -1.00
C ASP A 51 -10.21 13.32 0.54
N GLY A 52 -9.10 13.21 1.29
CA GLY A 52 -9.08 13.12 2.75
C GLY A 52 -9.79 11.88 3.31
N GLN A 53 -9.88 10.81 2.52
CA GLN A 53 -10.61 9.59 2.85
C GLN A 53 -9.75 8.50 3.50
N ILE A 54 -8.44 8.71 3.63
CA ILE A 54 -7.52 7.73 4.22
C ILE A 54 -6.94 8.21 5.54
N SER A 55 -6.83 7.29 6.50
CA SER A 55 -6.16 7.60 7.76
C SER A 55 -4.64 7.69 7.59
N PHE A 56 -4.00 8.46 8.46
CA PHE A 56 -2.56 8.68 8.37
C PHE A 56 -1.75 7.38 8.49
N GLY A 57 -2.17 6.45 9.34
CA GLY A 57 -1.49 5.17 9.51
C GLY A 57 -1.55 4.29 8.27
N PHE A 58 -2.73 4.15 7.65
CA PHE A 58 -2.88 3.42 6.40
C PHE A 58 -2.12 4.09 5.24
N MET A 59 -2.21 5.42 5.13
CA MET A 59 -1.49 6.17 4.09
C MET A 59 0.02 5.90 4.16
N THR A 60 0.61 6.06 5.35
CA THR A 60 2.06 5.88 5.56
C THR A 60 2.49 4.45 5.25
N ALA A 61 1.75 3.46 5.75
CA ALA A 61 2.04 2.04 5.55
C ALA A 61 1.98 1.63 4.07
N ILE A 62 0.91 2.00 3.36
CA ILE A 62 0.72 1.66 1.94
C ILE A 62 1.80 2.35 1.10
N GLN A 63 2.07 3.64 1.36
CA GLN A 63 3.07 4.39 0.61
C GLN A 63 4.47 3.79 0.77
N HIS A 64 4.86 3.41 1.99
CA HIS A 64 6.13 2.75 2.24
C HIS A 64 6.24 1.42 1.49
N CYS A 65 5.19 0.60 1.54
CA CYS A 65 5.16 -0.68 0.83
C CYS A 65 5.30 -0.52 -0.70
N LEU A 66 4.65 0.48 -1.30
CA LEU A 66 4.77 0.78 -2.73
C LEU A 66 6.20 1.24 -3.09
N ASN A 67 6.78 2.13 -2.27
CA ASN A 67 8.15 2.59 -2.47
C ASN A 67 9.16 1.44 -2.37
N CYS A 68 9.02 0.56 -1.38
CA CYS A 68 9.90 -0.59 -1.21
C CYS A 68 9.79 -1.62 -2.34
N TRP A 69 8.63 -1.75 -3.00
CA TRP A 69 8.52 -2.62 -4.18
C TRP A 69 9.19 -2.00 -5.41
N ASN A 70 9.12 -0.67 -5.55
CA ASN A 70 9.72 0.04 -6.67
C ASN A 70 11.26 0.21 -6.53
N ASP A 71 11.81 0.05 -5.32
CA ASP A 71 13.25 0.11 -5.04
C ASP A 71 13.87 -1.31 -4.99
N PRO A 72 14.80 -1.66 -5.90
CA PRO A 72 15.26 -3.03 -6.12
C PRO A 72 16.18 -3.65 -5.04
N CYS A 73 16.30 -3.09 -3.83
CA CYS A 73 17.38 -3.46 -2.90
C CYS A 73 17.03 -3.97 -1.49
N PRO A 74 15.84 -3.77 -0.88
CA PRO A 74 15.64 -4.23 0.50
C PRO A 74 15.10 -5.67 0.58
N SER A 75 15.70 -6.49 1.44
CA SER A 75 15.19 -7.84 1.74
C SER A 75 15.04 -8.03 3.25
N PHE A 76 14.09 -8.88 3.68
CA PHE A 76 13.94 -9.18 5.12
C PHE A 76 15.13 -9.96 5.69
N ASP A 77 15.93 -10.60 4.82
CA ASP A 77 17.05 -11.43 5.21
C ASP A 77 18.34 -10.61 5.22
N GLY A 78 18.81 -10.29 6.42
CA GLY A 78 20.14 -9.68 6.61
C GLY A 78 20.21 -8.16 6.43
N ASP A 79 19.07 -7.48 6.19
CA ASP A 79 18.99 -6.02 6.16
C ASP A 79 18.20 -5.51 7.39
N SER A 80 18.94 -5.18 8.45
CA SER A 80 18.35 -4.64 9.68
C SER A 80 17.65 -3.31 9.47
N ASP A 81 18.14 -2.49 8.53
CA ASP A 81 17.62 -1.16 8.28
C ASP A 81 16.28 -1.26 7.57
N PHE A 82 16.15 -2.20 6.63
CA PHE A 82 14.87 -2.51 6.03
C PHE A 82 13.85 -3.01 7.05
N VAL A 83 14.22 -3.98 7.89
CA VAL A 83 13.32 -4.51 8.93
C VAL A 83 12.86 -3.40 9.88
N GLN A 84 13.79 -2.54 10.33
CA GLN A 84 13.48 -1.39 11.15
C GLN A 84 12.51 -0.44 10.45
N SER A 85 12.74 -0.17 9.15
CA SER A 85 11.84 0.69 8.37
C SER A 85 10.41 0.15 8.30
N ILE A 86 10.23 -1.18 8.22
CA ILE A 86 8.90 -1.82 8.25
C ILE A 86 8.25 -1.65 9.61
N GLN A 87 9.00 -1.80 10.71
CA GLN A 87 8.45 -1.57 12.05
C GLN A 87 7.96 -0.12 12.21
N GLU A 88 8.76 0.85 11.77
CA GLU A 88 8.49 2.28 11.97
C GLU A 88 7.40 2.82 11.05
N HIS A 89 7.39 2.43 9.78
CA HIS A 89 6.54 3.04 8.75
C HIS A 89 5.33 2.19 8.38
N VAL A 90 5.30 0.90 8.75
CA VAL A 90 4.18 0.00 8.47
C VAL A 90 3.51 -0.45 9.77
N LEU A 91 4.23 -1.10 10.68
CA LEU A 91 3.60 -1.69 11.86
C LEU A 91 3.13 -0.65 12.88
N ALA A 92 4.03 0.22 13.36
CA ALA A 92 3.71 1.19 14.39
C ALA A 92 2.53 2.13 14.01
N PRO A 93 2.44 2.64 12.77
CA PRO A 93 1.28 3.45 12.36
C PRO A 93 -0.03 2.65 12.34
N LEU A 94 -0.01 1.40 11.85
CA LEU A 94 -1.20 0.54 11.83
C LEU A 94 -1.65 0.13 13.25
N GLU A 95 -0.71 -0.17 14.15
CA GLU A 95 -1.00 -0.41 15.56
C GLU A 95 -1.63 0.83 16.20
N GLY A 96 -1.12 2.03 15.89
CA GLY A 96 -1.69 3.29 16.34
C GLY A 96 -3.14 3.49 15.88
N GLU A 97 -3.45 3.16 14.64
CA GLU A 97 -4.83 3.18 14.12
C GLU A 97 -5.72 2.17 14.88
N MET A 98 -5.26 0.93 15.04
CA MET A 98 -6.00 -0.11 15.78
C MET A 98 -6.28 0.29 17.23
N MET A 99 -5.30 0.89 17.92
CA MET A 99 -5.47 1.35 19.29
C MET A 99 -6.50 2.48 19.39
N ARG A 100 -6.54 3.40 18.42
CA ARG A 100 -7.60 4.43 18.33
C ARG A 100 -8.97 3.82 18.09
N PHE A 101 -9.08 2.74 17.31
CA PHE A 101 -10.35 2.03 17.13
C PHE A 101 -10.81 1.30 18.40
N MET A 102 -9.90 0.67 19.15
CA MET A 102 -10.26 -0.13 20.32
C MET A 102 -10.53 0.71 21.58
N TYR A 103 -9.82 1.82 21.74
CA TYR A 103 -9.84 2.64 22.96
C TYR A 103 -10.28 4.09 22.72
N GLY A 104 -10.78 4.38 21.52
CA GLY A 104 -11.35 5.68 21.14
C GLY A 104 -12.65 6.00 21.85
#